data_AF-A0A833TGM6-F1
#
_entry.id   AF-A0A833TGM6-F1
#
_cell.length_a   1.000
_cell.length_b   1.000
_cell.length_c   1.000
_cell.angle_alpha   90.00
_cell.angle_beta   90.00
_cell.angle_gamma   90.00
#
_symmetry.space_group_name_H-M   'P 1'
#
loop_
_entity.id
_entity.type
_entity.pdbx_description
1 polymer ?
#
loop_
_entity_poly.entity_id
_entity_poly.type
_entity_poly.pdbx_seq_one_letter_code
_entity_poly.pdbx_strand_id
1 'polypeptide(L)'
;MTWDATDKMDTTEQLRDYIPLFYTNPNLEKTCNDELSAYILLELNSPSDLYEKYTRLPGLEYWVHCGRMMFPLLAPIAIKVLSVPTSSAAAERVWSVYSFLWSKRRTRMNAVTMEKLAFNYINSSLLDSVDTYDYFGEELDDIDLFDDTSDLDSIPDQLDVQDADSEDDDL
;
A
#
# COMPACT_ATOMS: atom_id res chain seq x y z
N MET A 1 8.88 -20.53 5.83
CA MET A 1 9.77 -19.46 5.35
C MET A 1 10.86 -19.30 6.39
N THR A 2 12.06 -19.80 6.11
CA THR A 2 13.20 -19.75 7.04
C THR A 2 14.05 -18.54 6.67
N TRP A 3 14.16 -17.59 7.60
CA TRP A 3 15.01 -16.41 7.45
C TRP A 3 16.48 -16.84 7.25
N ASP A 4 17.14 -16.35 6.20
CA ASP A 4 18.57 -16.54 5.95
C ASP A 4 19.34 -15.23 6.15
N ALA A 5 20.58 -15.30 6.62
CA ALA A 5 21.44 -14.13 6.79
C ALA A 5 21.76 -13.43 5.45
N THR A 6 21.65 -14.17 4.33
CA THR A 6 21.78 -13.63 2.98
C THR A 6 20.64 -12.69 2.60
N ASP A 7 19.43 -12.86 3.15
CA ASP A 7 18.27 -11.98 2.92
C ASP A 7 18.55 -10.54 3.41
N LYS A 8 19.34 -10.39 4.49
CA LYS A 8 19.75 -9.06 4.98
C LYS A 8 20.70 -8.35 4.02
N MET A 9 21.60 -9.08 3.37
CA MET A 9 22.50 -8.47 2.39
C MET A 9 21.75 -8.05 1.13
N ASP A 10 20.85 -8.90 0.63
CA ASP A 10 20.03 -8.62 -0.54
C ASP A 10 19.11 -7.39 -0.32
N THR A 11 18.45 -7.31 0.83
CA THR A 11 17.64 -6.13 1.18
C THR A 11 18.46 -4.84 1.30
N THR A 12 19.70 -4.88 1.78
CA THR A 12 20.57 -3.69 1.81
C THR A 12 21.07 -3.27 0.44
N GLU A 13 21.30 -4.21 -0.47
CA GLU A 13 21.67 -3.94 -1.86
C GLU A 13 20.51 -3.31 -2.61
N GLN A 14 19.31 -3.89 -2.48
CA GLN A 14 18.08 -3.32 -3.03
C GLN A 14 17.85 -1.88 -2.54
N LEU A 15 18.05 -1.60 -1.24
CA LEU A 15 17.90 -0.24 -0.72
C LEU A 15 18.87 0.76 -1.35
N ARG A 16 20.09 0.36 -1.71
CA ARG A 16 21.03 1.23 -2.42
C ARG A 16 20.54 1.60 -3.81
N ASP A 17 19.90 0.67 -4.50
CA ASP A 17 19.31 0.92 -5.82
C ASP A 17 18.12 1.88 -5.75
N TYR A 18 17.41 1.96 -4.62
CA TYR A 18 16.30 2.89 -4.42
C TYR A 18 16.73 4.32 -4.06
N ILE A 19 17.92 4.53 -3.48
CA ILE A 19 18.38 5.88 -3.05
C ILE A 19 18.41 6.91 -4.21
N PRO A 20 18.87 6.58 -5.43
CA PRO A 20 18.85 7.49 -6.58
C PRO A 20 17.44 7.97 -6.97
N LEU A 21 16.39 7.20 -6.65
CA LEU A 21 14.99 7.61 -6.90
C LEU A 21 14.52 8.71 -5.93
N PHE A 22 15.10 8.78 -4.73
CA PHE A 22 14.77 9.79 -3.72
C PHE A 22 15.60 11.06 -3.86
N TYR A 23 16.84 10.94 -4.32
CA TYR A 23 17.77 12.05 -4.43
C TYR A 23 18.40 12.12 -5.82
N THR A 24 17.92 13.03 -6.66
CA THR A 24 18.49 13.31 -8.00
C THR A 24 19.87 14.00 -7.93
N ASN A 25 20.21 14.59 -6.78
CA ASN A 25 21.48 15.27 -6.57
C ASN A 25 22.57 14.25 -6.16
N PRO A 26 23.67 14.11 -6.93
CA PRO A 26 24.69 13.08 -6.69
C PRO A 26 25.41 13.27 -5.34
N ASN A 27 25.51 14.51 -4.85
CA ASN A 27 26.12 14.78 -3.54
C ASN A 27 25.23 14.26 -2.39
N LEU A 28 23.90 14.41 -2.50
CA LEU A 28 22.95 13.95 -1.48
C LEU A 28 22.83 12.43 -1.51
N GLU A 29 22.82 11.84 -2.70
CA GLU A 29 22.83 10.39 -2.90
C GLU A 29 24.05 9.74 -2.22
N LYS A 30 25.23 10.33 -2.41
CA LYS A 30 26.46 9.87 -1.76
C LYS A 30 26.37 9.97 -0.24
N THR A 31 25.97 11.13 0.30
CA THR A 31 25.82 11.30 1.75
C THR A 31 24.79 10.35 2.34
N CYS A 32 23.68 10.08 1.63
CA CYS A 32 22.69 9.09 2.06
C CYS A 32 23.26 7.66 2.08
N ASN A 33 24.09 7.30 1.10
CA ASN A 33 24.79 6.02 1.07
C ASN A 33 25.84 5.88 2.20
N ASP A 34 26.52 6.97 2.54
CA ASP A 34 27.45 7.04 3.66
C ASP A 34 26.69 6.88 4.99
N GLU A 35 25.55 7.54 5.16
CA GLU A 35 24.63 7.38 6.30
C GLU A 35 24.12 5.94 6.43
N LEU A 36 23.69 5.31 5.33
CA LEU A 36 23.27 3.91 5.31
C LEU A 36 24.39 2.97 5.75
N SER A 37 25.60 3.20 5.26
CA SER A 37 26.77 2.40 5.63
C SER A 37 27.12 2.59 7.11
N ALA A 38 27.03 3.82 7.63
CA ALA A 38 27.23 4.11 9.04
C ALA A 38 26.16 3.46 9.94
N TYR A 39 24.91 3.44 9.50
CA TYR A 39 23.82 2.74 10.21
C TYR A 39 24.08 1.22 10.27
N ILE A 40 24.47 0.60 9.15
CA ILE A 40 24.80 -0.84 9.12
C ILE A 40 25.96 -1.16 10.05
N LEU A 41 27.00 -0.32 10.09
CA LEU A 41 28.13 -0.49 11.00
C LEU A 41 27.74 -0.31 12.47
N LEU A 42 26.80 0.60 12.77
CA LEU A 42 26.23 0.76 14.10
C LEU A 42 25.48 -0.50 14.52
N GLU A 43 24.67 -1.06 13.63
CA GLU A 43 23.89 -2.26 13.91
C GLU A 43 24.78 -3.49 14.12
N LEU A 44 25.90 -3.60 13.38
CA LEU A 44 26.89 -4.67 13.53
C LEU A 44 27.73 -4.55 14.82
N ASN A 45 28.00 -3.33 15.29
CA ASN A 45 28.84 -3.08 16.47
C ASN A 45 28.04 -2.77 17.74
N SER A 46 26.71 -2.90 17.70
CA SER A 46 25.85 -2.44 18.78
C SER A 46 26.09 -3.22 20.10
N PRO A 47 26.54 -2.56 21.19
CA PRO A 47 26.61 -3.20 22.49
C PRO A 47 25.19 -3.42 23.03
N SER A 48 24.96 -4.61 23.60
CA SER A 48 23.66 -5.18 23.99
C SER A 48 22.72 -4.24 24.77
N ASP A 49 23.24 -3.26 25.50
CA ASP A 49 22.44 -2.38 26.39
C ASP A 49 21.68 -1.27 25.64
N LEU A 50 22.19 -0.77 24.51
CA LEU A 50 21.48 0.20 23.68
C LEU A 50 20.39 -0.48 22.84
N TYR A 51 20.66 -1.71 22.42
CA TYR A 51 19.72 -2.55 21.69
C TYR A 51 18.42 -2.76 22.47
N GLU A 52 18.49 -2.97 23.78
CA GLU A 52 17.31 -3.19 24.62
C GLU A 52 16.36 -1.97 24.66
N LYS A 53 16.90 -0.74 24.56
CA LYS A 53 16.10 0.48 24.55
C LYS A 53 15.41 0.71 23.19
N TYR A 54 16.10 0.43 22.09
CA TYR A 54 15.57 0.66 20.74
C TYR A 54 14.64 -0.45 20.25
N THR A 55 14.82 -1.69 20.72
CA THR A 55 13.95 -2.84 20.36
C THR A 55 12.55 -2.73 20.96
N ARG A 56 12.36 -1.89 21.99
CA ARG A 56 11.04 -1.66 22.60
C ARG A 56 10.16 -0.70 21.80
N LEU A 57 10.72 0.05 20.85
CA LEU A 57 9.97 0.98 20.01
C LEU A 57 9.63 0.31 18.67
N PRO A 58 8.42 0.52 18.13
CA PRO A 58 8.13 0.18 16.74
C PRO A 58 9.16 0.83 15.81
N GLY A 59 9.59 0.13 14.77
CA GLY A 59 10.65 0.62 13.86
C GLY A 59 10.33 2.00 13.28
N LEU A 60 9.07 2.28 12.95
CA LEU A 60 8.64 3.59 12.47
C LEU A 60 8.87 4.69 13.51
N GLU A 61 8.56 4.44 14.78
CA GLU A 61 8.77 5.41 15.85
C GLU A 61 10.25 5.68 16.12
N TYR A 62 11.11 4.66 16.02
CA TYR A 62 12.56 4.85 16.12
C TYR A 62 13.06 5.84 15.06
N TRP A 63 12.66 5.67 13.80
CA TRP A 63 13.11 6.57 12.73
C TRP A 63 12.55 7.98 12.87
N VAL A 64 11.33 8.13 13.38
CA VAL A 64 10.72 9.43 13.66
C VAL A 64 11.44 10.18 14.79
N HIS A 65 11.75 9.51 15.89
CA HIS A 65 12.28 10.16 17.10
C HIS A 65 13.81 10.20 17.18
N CYS A 66 14.49 9.13 16.74
CA CYS A 66 15.93 8.98 16.88
C CYS A 66 16.65 9.05 15.53
N GLY A 67 16.12 8.35 14.52
CA GLY A 67 16.76 8.22 13.21
C GLY A 67 16.99 9.57 12.51
N ARG A 68 16.05 10.51 12.59
CA ARG A 68 16.19 11.85 11.97
C ARG A 68 17.38 12.66 12.47
N MET A 69 17.77 12.51 13.73
CA MET A 69 18.88 13.27 14.31
C MET A 69 20.24 12.73 13.86
N MET A 70 20.34 11.42 13.66
CA MET A 70 21.59 10.74 13.37
C MET A 70 21.81 10.50 11.87
N PHE A 71 20.71 10.33 11.12
CA PHE A 71 20.72 10.06 9.69
C PHE A 71 19.65 10.90 8.97
N PRO A 72 19.92 12.20 8.73
CA PRO A 72 18.92 13.12 8.20
C PRO A 72 18.45 12.81 6.77
N LEU A 73 19.27 12.16 5.94
CA LEU A 73 18.90 11.78 4.57
C LEU A 73 18.33 10.35 4.51
N LEU A 74 18.80 9.45 5.37
CA LEU A 74 18.28 8.09 5.41
C LEU A 74 16.91 8.00 6.10
N ALA A 75 16.69 8.78 7.16
CA ALA A 75 15.45 8.69 7.95
C ALA A 75 14.16 8.94 7.14
N PRO A 76 14.09 9.93 6.23
CA PRO A 76 12.92 10.10 5.36
C PRO A 76 12.61 8.88 4.49
N ILE A 77 13.63 8.17 3.99
CA ILE A 77 13.45 6.94 3.22
C ILE A 77 12.92 5.84 4.13
N ALA A 78 13.55 5.63 5.28
CA ALA A 78 13.14 4.60 6.23
C ALA A 78 11.70 4.80 6.73
N ILE A 79 11.32 6.04 7.04
CA ILE A 79 9.94 6.37 7.45
C ILE A 79 8.95 6.04 6.34
N LYS A 80 9.26 6.39 5.08
CA LYS A 80 8.39 6.05 3.95
C LYS A 80 8.23 4.55 3.79
N VAL A 81 9.33 3.80 3.76
CA VAL A 81 9.31 2.33 3.62
C VAL A 81 8.50 1.68 4.75
N LEU A 82 8.69 2.12 6.00
CA LEU A 82 8.00 1.57 7.17
C LEU A 82 6.55 2.05 7.33
N SER A 83 6.15 3.11 6.62
CA SER A 83 4.75 3.56 6.59
C SER A 83 3.89 2.79 5.59
N VAL A 84 4.50 2.04 4.67
CA VAL A 84 3.76 1.26 3.69
C VAL A 84 3.18 0.01 4.38
N PRO A 85 1.86 -0.24 4.28
CA PRO A 85 1.29 -1.49 4.78
C PRO A 85 1.86 -2.66 4.01
N THR A 86 2.50 -3.59 4.71
CA THR A 86 3.19 -4.75 4.10
C THR A 86 2.27 -5.93 3.81
N SER A 87 0.99 -5.86 4.17
CA SER A 87 0.04 -6.97 3.99
C SER A 87 -1.03 -6.69 2.93
N SER A 88 -1.29 -7.68 2.07
CA SER A 88 -2.46 -7.69 1.18
C SER A 88 -3.77 -7.60 1.95
N ALA A 89 -3.79 -8.05 3.21
CA ALA A 89 -4.94 -7.96 4.12
C ALA A 89 -5.52 -6.55 4.23
N ALA A 90 -4.70 -5.49 4.13
CA ALA A 90 -5.21 -4.12 4.09
C ALA A 90 -6.05 -3.86 2.82
N ALA A 91 -5.59 -4.33 1.66
CA ALA A 91 -6.33 -4.24 0.41
C ALA A 91 -7.57 -5.15 0.41
N GLU A 92 -7.46 -6.38 0.92
CA GLU A 92 -8.58 -7.33 1.04
C GLU A 92 -9.72 -6.74 1.87
N ARG A 93 -9.40 -6.04 2.98
CA ARG A 93 -10.38 -5.30 3.77
C ARG A 93 -11.10 -4.21 2.97
N VAL A 94 -10.35 -3.41 2.20
CA VAL A 94 -10.95 -2.40 1.31
C VAL A 94 -11.88 -3.06 0.30
N TRP A 95 -11.44 -4.13 -0.35
CA TRP A 95 -12.26 -4.85 -1.32
C TRP A 95 -13.51 -5.48 -0.71
N SER A 96 -13.43 -5.90 0.55
CA SER A 96 -14.60 -6.37 1.28
C SER A 96 -15.64 -5.26 1.50
N VAL A 97 -15.22 -4.04 1.88
CA VAL A 97 -16.12 -2.86 1.94
C VAL A 97 -16.77 -2.60 0.59
N TYR A 98 -15.97 -2.65 -0.48
CA TYR A 98 -16.47 -2.46 -1.83
C TYR A 98 -17.52 -3.52 -2.19
N SER A 99 -17.29 -4.80 -1.87
CA SER A 99 -18.25 -5.89 -2.05
C SER A 99 -19.55 -5.66 -1.25
N PHE A 100 -19.43 -5.21 0.00
CA PHE A 100 -20.58 -4.90 0.87
C PHE A 100 -21.42 -3.72 0.33
N LEU A 101 -20.75 -2.63 -0.05
CA LEU A 101 -21.41 -1.43 -0.59
C LEU A 101 -22.03 -1.70 -1.97
N TRP A 102 -21.32 -2.46 -2.80
CA TRP A 102 -21.72 -2.82 -4.17
C TRP A 102 -22.33 -4.23 -4.21
N SER A 103 -23.44 -4.42 -3.51
CA SER A 103 -24.22 -5.66 -3.68
C SER A 103 -24.90 -5.70 -5.06
N LYS A 104 -25.12 -6.91 -5.62
CA LYS A 104 -25.76 -7.12 -6.94
C LYS A 104 -27.09 -6.35 -7.13
N ARG A 105 -27.79 -5.99 -6.04
CA ARG A 105 -29.06 -5.24 -6.02
C ARG A 105 -28.91 -3.71 -6.10
N ARG A 106 -27.72 -3.15 -5.84
CA ARG A 106 -27.40 -1.70 -5.84
C ARG A 106 -26.55 -1.29 -7.06
N THR A 107 -26.82 -1.87 -8.22
CA THR A 107 -26.03 -1.77 -9.47
C THR A 107 -26.16 -0.46 -10.25
N ARG A 108 -26.85 0.56 -9.73
CA ARG A 108 -27.03 1.87 -10.42
C ARG A 108 -26.17 3.01 -9.84
N MET A 109 -25.12 2.68 -9.10
CA MET A 109 -24.21 3.67 -8.51
C MET A 109 -23.00 3.90 -9.42
N ASN A 110 -22.67 5.17 -9.68
CA ASN A 110 -21.45 5.51 -10.41
C ASN A 110 -20.21 5.17 -9.56
N ALA A 111 -19.15 4.67 -10.19
CA ALA A 111 -17.88 4.32 -9.54
C ALA A 111 -17.31 5.46 -8.68
N VAL A 112 -17.37 6.71 -9.16
CA VAL A 112 -16.89 7.88 -8.41
C VAL A 112 -17.69 8.12 -7.12
N THR A 113 -19.00 7.88 -7.17
CA THR A 113 -19.86 8.01 -5.97
C THR A 113 -19.56 6.90 -4.98
N MET A 114 -19.31 5.69 -5.48
CA MET A 114 -19.01 4.53 -4.67
C MET A 114 -17.64 4.65 -3.99
N GLU A 115 -16.63 5.15 -4.69
CA GLU A 115 -15.31 5.46 -4.12
C GLU A 115 -15.42 6.47 -2.97
N LYS A 116 -16.19 7.56 -3.16
CA LYS A 116 -16.44 8.54 -2.09
C LYS A 116 -17.18 7.94 -0.90
N LEU A 117 -18.12 7.03 -1.15
CA LEU A 117 -18.85 6.36 -0.09
C LEU A 117 -17.94 5.42 0.71
N ALA A 118 -17.14 4.61 0.02
CA ALA A 118 -16.14 3.74 0.64
C ALA A 118 -15.14 4.58 1.46
N PHE A 119 -14.61 5.67 0.90
CA PHE A 119 -13.71 6.57 1.62
C PHE A 119 -14.34 7.12 2.90
N ASN A 120 -15.59 7.61 2.84
CA ASN A 120 -16.26 8.13 4.03
C ASN A 120 -16.51 7.01 5.06
N TYR A 121 -16.95 5.83 4.63
CA TYR A 121 -17.23 4.69 5.50
C TYR A 121 -15.96 4.21 6.25
N ILE A 122 -14.88 4.00 5.49
CA ILE A 122 -13.59 3.58 6.01
C ILE A 122 -13.08 4.61 7.03
N ASN A 123 -13.06 5.89 6.67
CA ASN A 123 -12.52 6.93 7.53
C ASN A 123 -13.41 7.24 8.73
N SER A 124 -14.74 7.15 8.61
CA SER A 124 -15.64 7.35 9.75
C SER A 124 -15.42 6.28 10.81
N SER A 125 -15.19 5.03 10.40
CA SER A 125 -14.90 3.95 11.34
C SER A 125 -13.51 4.09 11.97
N LEU A 126 -12.50 4.50 11.20
CA LEU A 126 -11.15 4.74 11.73
C LEU A 126 -11.08 5.90 12.73
N LEU A 127 -11.99 6.88 12.61
CA LEU A 127 -12.06 8.06 13.48
C LEU A 127 -13.06 7.90 14.62
N ASP A 128 -13.81 6.79 14.67
CA ASP A 128 -14.72 6.51 15.78
C ASP A 128 -13.94 6.13 17.04
N SER A 129 -14.44 6.56 18.19
CA SER A 129 -13.81 6.41 19.51
C SER A 129 -14.10 5.06 20.17
N VAL A 130 -15.00 4.26 19.58
CA VAL A 130 -15.37 2.92 20.03
C VAL A 130 -14.55 1.89 19.27
N ASP A 131 -13.97 0.95 20.02
CA ASP A 131 -12.96 -0.04 19.62
C ASP A 131 -12.91 -0.42 18.13
N THR A 132 -11.73 -0.21 17.56
CA THR A 132 -11.26 -0.66 16.23
C THR A 132 -11.25 -2.18 15.99
N TYR A 133 -11.89 -2.97 16.86
CA TYR A 133 -11.99 -4.42 16.73
C TYR A 133 -13.19 -4.89 15.89
N ASP A 134 -14.16 -4.01 15.62
CA ASP A 134 -15.39 -4.37 14.90
C ASP A 134 -15.39 -4.03 13.41
N TYR A 135 -14.25 -3.61 12.85
CA TYR A 135 -14.23 -3.09 11.47
C TYR A 135 -14.64 -4.12 10.40
N PHE A 136 -14.63 -5.43 10.69
CA PHE A 136 -15.12 -6.51 9.79
C PHE A 136 -15.48 -7.85 10.47
N GLY A 137 -15.54 -7.93 11.80
CA GLY A 137 -15.46 -9.22 12.51
C GLY A 137 -16.68 -10.12 12.44
N GLU A 138 -17.89 -9.56 12.39
CA GLU A 138 -19.13 -10.35 12.54
C GLU A 138 -20.07 -10.32 11.31
N GLU A 139 -20.00 -9.30 10.46
CA GLU A 139 -21.02 -9.08 9.41
C GLU A 139 -20.69 -9.70 8.04
N LEU A 140 -19.49 -10.29 7.89
CA LEU A 140 -19.02 -10.88 6.62
C LEU A 140 -19.03 -12.41 6.59
N ASP A 141 -19.18 -13.07 7.72
CA ASP A 141 -19.29 -14.54 7.78
C ASP A 141 -20.60 -15.05 7.13
N ASP A 142 -21.60 -14.16 6.96
CA ASP A 142 -22.91 -14.47 6.36
C ASP A 142 -23.02 -14.14 4.86
N ILE A 143 -21.98 -13.59 4.21
CA ILE A 143 -21.98 -13.47 2.75
C ILE A 143 -21.47 -14.80 2.20
N ASP A 144 -22.39 -15.77 2.15
CA ASP A 144 -22.21 -17.01 1.42
C ASP A 144 -21.53 -16.71 0.07
N LEU A 145 -20.36 -17.32 -0.09
CA LEU A 145 -19.65 -17.52 -1.34
C LEU A 145 -20.59 -18.29 -2.28
N PHE A 146 -21.58 -17.62 -2.86
CA PHE A 146 -22.32 -18.14 -4.00
C PHE A 146 -21.37 -18.10 -5.20
N ASP A 147 -20.51 -19.11 -5.23
CA ASP A 147 -19.99 -19.77 -6.41
C ASP A 147 -21.17 -20.14 -7.30
N ASP A 148 -21.57 -19.20 -8.14
CA ASP A 148 -22.30 -19.53 -9.35
C ASP A 148 -21.48 -18.95 -10.50
N THR A 149 -20.48 -19.72 -10.89
CA THR A 149 -19.68 -19.57 -12.11
C THR A 149 -20.41 -20.12 -13.33
N SER A 150 -21.73 -20.38 -13.25
CA SER A 150 -22.56 -20.68 -14.42
C SER A 150 -22.95 -19.38 -15.13
N ASP A 151 -22.91 -19.39 -16.46
CA ASP A 151 -23.54 -18.40 -17.36
C ASP A 151 -22.74 -17.13 -17.68
N LEU A 152 -21.40 -17.24 -17.79
CA LEU A 152 -20.65 -16.47 -18.78
C LEU A 152 -20.59 -17.26 -20.10
N ASP A 153 -21.74 -17.43 -20.75
CA ASP A 153 -21.79 -17.87 -22.13
C ASP A 153 -22.65 -16.91 -22.95
N SER A 154 -22.07 -16.43 -24.06
CA SER A 154 -22.68 -15.59 -25.11
C SER A 154 -22.72 -14.08 -24.87
N ILE A 155 -21.59 -13.41 -25.12
CA ILE A 155 -21.61 -12.02 -25.63
C ILE A 155 -21.96 -12.11 -27.13
N PRO A 156 -23.09 -11.55 -27.62
CA PRO A 156 -23.31 -11.39 -29.05
C PRO A 156 -22.44 -10.25 -29.56
N ASP A 157 -21.51 -10.59 -30.44
CA ASP A 157 -20.70 -9.68 -31.21
C ASP A 157 -21.62 -8.96 -32.21
N GLN A 158 -22.01 -7.70 -31.91
CA GLN A 158 -22.49 -6.70 -32.86
C GLN A 158 -22.88 -5.38 -32.17
N LEU A 159 -22.05 -4.35 -32.33
CA LEU A 159 -22.55 -2.99 -32.53
C LEU A 159 -21.87 -2.41 -33.77
N ASP A 160 -22.67 -2.43 -34.83
CA ASP A 160 -22.50 -1.73 -36.10
C ASP A 160 -22.37 -0.23 -35.84
N VAL A 161 -21.19 0.32 -36.12
CA VAL A 161 -20.97 1.77 -36.18
C VAL A 161 -21.04 2.13 -37.66
N GLN A 162 -22.24 2.51 -38.13
CA GLN A 162 -22.39 3.14 -39.44
C GLN A 162 -21.93 4.60 -39.31
N ASP A 163 -20.79 4.86 -39.94
CA ASP A 163 -20.30 6.20 -40.27
C ASP A 163 -21.37 6.93 -41.10
N ALA A 164 -21.85 8.05 -40.57
CA ALA A 164 -22.63 9.02 -41.32
C ALA A 164 -21.68 10.17 -41.69
N ASP A 165 -20.96 10.02 -42.80
CA ASP A 165 -20.31 11.14 -43.48
C ASP A 165 -20.94 11.34 -44.86
N SER A 166 -21.16 12.62 -45.13
CA SER A 166 -21.93 13.27 -46.19
C SER A 166 -21.59 12.91 -47.63
N GLU A 167 -22.64 12.75 -48.46
CA GLU A 167 -22.61 13.06 -49.89
C GLU A 167 -23.73 14.06 -50.19
N ASP A 168 -23.41 15.11 -50.96
CA ASP A 168 -24.25 15.62 -52.05
C ASP A 168 -23.45 16.68 -52.82
N ASP A 169 -22.71 16.20 -53.81
CA ASP A 169 -22.24 16.93 -54.99
C ASP A 169 -23.19 16.50 -56.13
N ASP A 170 -23.94 17.45 -56.71
CA ASP A 170 -24.31 17.48 -58.15
C ASP A 170 -25.37 18.58 -58.45
N LEU A 171 -24.89 19.71 -59.00
CA LEU A 171 -25.26 20.31 -60.30
C LEU A 171 -24.83 21.78 -60.41
#